data_AF-A0A974PEJ1-F1
#
_entry.id   AF-A0A974PEJ1-F1
#
_cell.length_a   1.000
_cell.length_b   1.000
_cell.length_c   1.000
_cell.angle_alpha   90.00
_cell.angle_beta   90.00
_cell.angle_gamma   90.00
#
_symmetry.space_group_name_H-M   'P 1'
#
loop_
_entity.id
_entity.type
_entity.pdbx_description
1 polymer ?
#
loop_
_entity_poly.entity_id
_entity_poly.type
_entity_poly.pdbx_seq_one_letter_code
_entity_poly.pdbx_strand_id
1 'polypeptide(L)'
;MNPGQFTDQITDAGIGSFLSLLKNLAQSICQMQEERVRIDIAGSHDSIIKSGGDVHIHGDGVSRSQLHSAGDIYFAKNSSMSTDSTMEAAGTIHARSVGGESIGKSLLVAGRQIIAHTISNASVTIGGYSLEITDPIENIAFTAKSLQQKYGRAASSSSE
;
A
#
# COMPACT_ATOMS: atom_id res chain seq x y z
N MET A 1 -44.42 -19.75 -1.20
CA MET A 1 -43.03 -20.02 -1.67
C MET A 1 -42.25 -20.48 -0.47
N ASN A 2 -41.75 -21.73 -0.49
CA ASN A 2 -41.06 -22.34 0.64
C ASN A 2 -39.55 -22.03 0.57
N PRO A 3 -38.89 -21.57 1.65
CA PRO A 3 -37.47 -21.21 1.66
C PRO A 3 -36.50 -22.34 1.28
N GLY A 4 -36.92 -23.61 1.41
CA GLY A 4 -36.10 -24.79 1.11
C GLY A 4 -35.86 -25.08 -0.37
N GLN A 5 -36.55 -24.41 -1.30
CA GLN A 5 -36.36 -24.66 -2.74
C GLN A 5 -35.13 -23.95 -3.34
N PHE A 6 -34.47 -23.07 -2.59
CA PHE A 6 -33.23 -22.43 -3.05
C PHE A 6 -32.03 -23.40 -3.01
N THR A 7 -32.04 -24.39 -2.12
CA THR A 7 -30.97 -25.39 -2.01
C THR A 7 -31.12 -26.54 -2.99
N ASP A 8 -32.33 -26.85 -3.45
CA ASP A 8 -32.59 -27.94 -4.41
C ASP A 8 -32.16 -27.62 -5.85
N GLN A 9 -31.90 -26.35 -6.15
CA GLN A 9 -31.44 -25.89 -7.48
C GLN A 9 -29.92 -25.74 -7.58
N ILE A 10 -29.21 -25.83 -6.46
CA ILE A 10 -27.75 -25.83 -6.43
C ILE A 10 -27.30 -27.27 -6.64
N THR A 11 -27.22 -27.66 -7.91
CA THR A 11 -26.66 -28.97 -8.29
C THR A 11 -25.13 -28.94 -8.18
N ASP A 12 -24.52 -30.08 -7.86
CA ASP A 12 -23.06 -30.23 -7.88
C ASP A 12 -22.47 -29.85 -9.24
N ALA A 13 -23.21 -30.09 -10.32
CA ALA A 13 -22.85 -29.67 -11.67
C ALA A 13 -22.85 -28.13 -11.83
N GLY A 14 -23.82 -27.43 -11.21
CA GLY A 14 -23.87 -25.97 -11.17
C GLY A 14 -22.73 -25.36 -10.37
N ILE A 15 -22.41 -25.94 -9.20
CA ILE A 15 -21.25 -25.53 -8.38
C ILE A 15 -19.95 -25.76 -9.15
N GLY A 16 -19.79 -26.95 -9.78
CA GLY A 16 -18.62 -27.28 -10.57
C GLY A 16 -18.40 -26.33 -11.74
N SER A 17 -19.49 -25.94 -12.43
CA SER A 17 -19.45 -24.97 -13.53
C SER A 17 -19.06 -23.57 -13.04
N PHE A 18 -19.65 -23.10 -11.94
CA PHE A 18 -19.31 -21.82 -11.34
C PHE A 18 -17.86 -21.75 -10.87
N LEU A 19 -17.38 -22.83 -10.23
CA LEU A 19 -15.99 -22.92 -9.77
C LEU A 19 -15.00 -22.93 -10.94
N SER A 20 -15.36 -23.58 -12.05
CA SER A 20 -14.60 -23.54 -13.30
C SER A 20 -14.53 -22.13 -13.88
N LEU A 21 -15.66 -21.41 -13.92
CA LEU A 21 -15.70 -20.01 -14.37
C LEU A 21 -14.81 -19.10 -13.50
N LEU A 22 -14.86 -19.24 -12.17
CA LEU A 22 -14.00 -18.47 -11.27
C LEU A 22 -12.51 -18.77 -11.48
N LYS A 23 -12.14 -20.04 -11.64
CA LYS A 23 -10.75 -20.43 -11.93
C LYS A 23 -10.28 -19.87 -13.28
N ASN A 24 -11.09 -20.01 -14.32
CA ASN A 24 -10.77 -19.49 -15.65
C ASN A 24 -10.65 -17.97 -15.65
N LEU A 25 -11.52 -17.28 -14.90
CA LEU A 25 -11.44 -15.83 -14.72
C LEU A 25 -10.15 -15.45 -14.00
N ALA A 26 -9.83 -16.09 -12.87
CA ALA A 26 -8.60 -15.83 -12.12
C ALA A 26 -7.36 -16.07 -12.99
N GLN A 27 -7.34 -17.16 -13.74
CA GLN A 27 -6.25 -17.48 -14.66
C GLN A 27 -6.14 -16.49 -15.81
N SER A 28 -7.27 -16.06 -16.39
CA SER A 28 -7.28 -15.04 -17.44
C SER A 28 -6.75 -13.70 -16.92
N ILE A 29 -7.13 -13.30 -15.71
CA ILE A 29 -6.59 -12.11 -15.05
C ILE A 29 -5.07 -12.23 -14.88
N CYS A 30 -4.58 -13.37 -14.40
CA CYS A 30 -3.13 -13.60 -14.29
C CYS A 30 -2.41 -13.51 -15.64
N GLN A 31 -3.02 -14.00 -16.73
CA GLN A 31 -2.44 -13.92 -18.08
C GLN A 31 -2.48 -12.50 -18.67
N MET A 32 -3.44 -11.68 -18.24
CA MET A 32 -3.56 -10.28 -18.67
C MET A 32 -2.68 -9.32 -17.86
N GLN A 33 -2.04 -9.79 -16.77
CA GLN A 33 -1.10 -8.97 -16.02
C GLN A 33 0.19 -8.81 -16.82
N GLU A 34 0.49 -7.58 -17.17
CA GLU A 34 1.78 -7.25 -17.75
C GLU A 34 2.83 -7.23 -16.63
N GLU A 35 3.73 -8.22 -16.63
CA GLU A 35 4.65 -8.51 -15.53
C GLU A 35 5.74 -7.44 -15.30
N ARG A 36 5.80 -6.39 -16.14
CA ARG A 36 6.86 -5.37 -16.13
C ARG A 36 6.36 -3.94 -16.36
N VAL A 37 5.19 -3.61 -15.84
CA VAL A 37 4.70 -2.22 -15.87
C VAL A 37 5.54 -1.36 -14.91
N ARG A 38 6.04 -0.23 -15.41
CA ARG A 38 6.65 0.82 -14.59
C ARG A 38 6.19 2.18 -15.08
N ILE A 39 5.71 3.00 -14.17
CA ILE A 39 5.53 4.43 -14.39
C ILE A 39 6.82 5.13 -13.94
N ASP A 40 7.42 5.93 -14.82
CA ASP A 40 8.62 6.71 -14.54
C ASP A 40 8.30 8.20 -14.72
N ILE A 41 8.36 8.97 -13.62
CA ILE A 41 7.93 10.38 -13.59
C ILE A 41 8.89 11.24 -12.75
N ALA A 42 9.03 12.50 -13.13
CA ALA A 42 9.85 13.44 -12.35
C ALA A 42 9.18 13.80 -11.01
N GLY A 43 7.85 13.86 -10.99
CA GLY A 43 7.07 14.18 -9.81
C GLY A 43 5.60 14.35 -10.14
N SER A 44 4.80 14.63 -9.11
CA SER A 44 3.37 14.87 -9.27
C SER A 44 2.81 15.88 -8.29
N HIS A 45 1.73 16.53 -8.69
CA HIS A 45 1.00 17.50 -7.90
C HIS A 45 -0.50 17.37 -8.15
N ASP A 46 -1.31 17.35 -7.08
CA ASP A 46 -2.77 17.27 -7.16
C ASP A 46 -3.26 16.18 -8.14
N SER A 47 -2.60 15.02 -8.10
CA SER A 47 -2.75 13.96 -9.11
C SER A 47 -3.04 12.61 -8.48
N ILE A 48 -3.67 11.73 -9.25
CA ILE A 48 -3.86 10.32 -8.90
C ILE A 48 -3.10 9.46 -9.91
N ILE A 49 -2.16 8.66 -9.42
CA ILE A 49 -1.32 7.76 -10.23
C ILE A 49 -1.61 6.33 -9.79
N LYS A 50 -1.90 5.46 -10.76
CA LYS A 50 -2.16 4.03 -10.53
C LYS A 50 -1.30 3.20 -11.48
N SER A 51 -0.45 2.35 -10.93
CA SER A 51 0.42 1.45 -11.68
C SER A 51 0.10 -0.01 -11.35
N GLY A 52 -0.01 -0.83 -12.40
CA GLY A 52 -0.09 -2.29 -12.27
C GLY A 52 1.25 -2.96 -11.95
N GLY A 53 2.35 -2.18 -11.90
CA GLY A 53 3.66 -2.61 -11.43
C GLY A 53 4.29 -1.51 -10.61
N ASP A 54 5.54 -1.15 -10.87
CA ASP A 54 6.27 -0.17 -10.06
C ASP A 54 5.91 1.29 -10.39
N VAL A 55 6.17 2.19 -9.44
CA VAL A 55 6.21 3.64 -9.67
C VAL A 55 7.59 4.16 -9.29
N HIS A 56 8.23 4.83 -10.23
CA HIS A 56 9.56 5.43 -10.07
C HIS A 56 9.46 6.95 -10.16
N ILE A 57 9.83 7.63 -9.07
CA ILE A 57 9.90 9.08 -8.99
C ILE A 57 11.37 9.51 -9.02
N HIS A 58 11.79 10.11 -10.13
CA HIS A 58 13.20 10.44 -10.36
C HIS A 58 13.55 11.93 -10.13
N GLY A 59 12.56 12.80 -9.98
CA GLY A 59 12.73 14.24 -9.76
C GLY A 59 12.40 14.68 -8.34
N ASP A 60 11.63 15.76 -8.21
CA ASP A 60 11.48 16.49 -6.95
C ASP A 60 10.52 15.83 -5.95
N GLY A 61 9.75 14.82 -6.38
CA GLY A 61 8.86 14.06 -5.52
C GLY A 61 7.38 14.30 -5.81
N VAL A 62 6.54 14.12 -4.80
CA VAL A 62 5.08 14.14 -4.96
C VAL A 62 4.44 15.02 -3.89
N SER A 63 3.41 15.76 -4.27
CA SER A 63 2.69 16.63 -3.33
C SER A 63 1.19 16.56 -3.57
N ARG A 64 0.40 16.49 -2.49
CA ARG A 64 -1.06 16.38 -2.53
C ARG A 64 -1.56 15.36 -3.55
N SER A 65 -0.86 14.24 -3.66
CA SER A 65 -1.11 13.23 -4.68
C SER A 65 -1.45 11.89 -4.06
N GLN A 66 -2.09 11.02 -4.84
CA GLN A 66 -2.38 9.64 -4.48
C GLN A 66 -1.64 8.71 -5.43
N LEU A 67 -0.77 7.86 -4.89
CA LEU A 67 -0.02 6.88 -5.65
C LEU A 67 -0.45 5.48 -5.22
N HIS A 68 -0.89 4.67 -6.18
CA HIS A 68 -1.19 3.26 -5.96
C HIS A 68 -0.31 2.41 -6.89
N SER A 69 0.37 1.44 -6.31
CA SER A 69 1.32 0.56 -6.99
C SER A 69 1.05 -0.89 -6.61
N ALA A 70 0.88 -1.76 -7.60
CA ALA A 70 0.88 -3.21 -7.36
C ALA A 70 2.30 -3.77 -7.14
N GLY A 71 3.33 -2.97 -7.44
CA GLY A 71 4.74 -3.28 -7.14
C GLY A 71 5.28 -2.38 -6.02
N ASP A 72 6.46 -1.83 -6.26
CA ASP A 72 7.13 -0.89 -5.35
C ASP A 72 6.85 0.57 -5.73
N ILE A 73 7.08 1.49 -4.79
CA ILE A 73 7.16 2.94 -5.06
C ILE A 73 8.56 3.39 -4.65
N TYR A 74 9.30 4.02 -5.57
CA TYR A 74 10.70 4.37 -5.36
C TYR A 74 11.00 5.82 -5.69
N PHE A 75 11.65 6.52 -4.75
CA PHE A 75 12.13 7.89 -4.90
C PHE A 75 13.66 7.91 -5.07
N ALA A 76 14.14 8.25 -6.27
CA ALA A 76 15.57 8.14 -6.58
C ALA A 76 16.42 9.27 -5.99
N LYS A 77 15.98 10.52 -6.19
CA LYS A 77 16.74 11.72 -5.87
C LYS A 77 16.75 11.96 -4.36
N ASN A 78 17.93 12.09 -3.73
CA ASN A 78 18.04 12.30 -2.28
C ASN A 78 17.17 13.45 -1.72
N SER A 79 16.98 14.51 -2.52
CA SER A 79 16.18 15.68 -2.14
C SER A 79 14.68 15.56 -2.46
N SER A 80 14.22 14.40 -2.95
CA SER A 80 12.82 14.24 -3.32
C SER A 80 11.94 14.20 -2.07
N MET A 81 10.79 14.85 -2.14
CA MET A 81 9.90 14.98 -0.99
C MET A 81 8.50 14.45 -1.32
N SER A 82 7.88 13.78 -0.36
CA SER A 82 6.47 13.42 -0.40
C SER A 82 5.72 14.19 0.67
N THR A 83 4.84 15.11 0.28
CA THR A 83 4.10 15.97 1.21
C THR A 83 2.61 15.86 0.97
N ASP A 84 1.82 15.81 2.05
CA ASP A 84 0.35 15.73 2.02
C ASP A 84 -0.19 14.66 1.06
N SER A 85 0.55 13.57 0.88
CA SER A 85 0.29 12.56 -0.15
C SER A 85 -0.04 11.21 0.46
N THR A 86 -0.83 10.42 -0.27
CA THR A 86 -1.10 9.03 0.05
C THR A 86 -0.33 8.14 -0.90
N MET A 87 0.43 7.19 -0.36
CA MET A 87 1.20 6.22 -1.12
C MET A 87 0.83 4.82 -0.63
N GLU A 88 0.37 4.00 -1.56
CA GLU A 88 0.01 2.61 -1.34
C GLU A 88 0.77 1.71 -2.30
N ALA A 89 1.56 0.78 -1.76
CA ALA A 89 2.33 -0.18 -2.52
C ALA A 89 2.07 -1.59 -2.00
N ALA A 90 1.78 -2.56 -2.88
CA ALA A 90 1.73 -3.96 -2.45
C ALA A 90 3.13 -4.48 -2.05
N GLY A 91 4.19 -3.89 -2.59
CA GLY A 91 5.57 -4.17 -2.24
C GLY A 91 6.12 -3.24 -1.15
N THR A 92 7.15 -2.49 -1.52
CA THR A 92 7.94 -1.60 -0.68
C THR A 92 7.75 -0.15 -1.10
N ILE A 93 7.68 0.76 -0.13
CA ILE A 93 7.84 2.19 -0.38
C ILE A 93 9.25 2.60 0.04
N HIS A 94 10.05 3.06 -0.92
CA HIS A 94 11.35 3.68 -0.70
C HIS A 94 11.23 5.19 -0.88
N ALA A 95 10.97 5.90 0.21
CA ALA A 95 10.89 7.35 0.21
C ALA A 95 12.20 7.98 0.70
N ARG A 96 12.44 9.23 0.33
CA ARG A 96 13.56 10.02 0.86
C ARG A 96 13.09 10.85 2.04
N SER A 97 12.37 11.92 1.77
CA SER A 97 11.74 12.76 2.80
C SER A 97 10.23 12.66 2.69
N VAL A 98 9.56 12.39 3.81
CA VAL A 98 8.11 12.22 3.91
C VAL A 98 7.57 13.17 4.96
N GLY A 99 6.46 13.83 4.64
CA GLY A 99 5.86 14.84 5.49
C GLY A 99 6.28 16.24 5.06
N GLY A 100 6.32 17.14 6.03
CA GLY A 100 6.64 18.55 5.84
C GLY A 100 6.06 19.40 6.97
N GLU A 101 6.29 20.71 6.88
CA GLU A 101 5.71 21.70 7.81
C GLU A 101 4.24 22.03 7.50
N SER A 102 3.67 21.38 6.49
CA SER A 102 2.27 21.50 6.15
C SER A 102 1.36 20.90 7.22
N ILE A 103 0.13 21.40 7.28
CA ILE A 103 -0.92 20.86 8.16
C ILE A 103 -1.35 19.46 7.67
N GLY A 104 -1.22 19.19 6.37
CA GLY A 104 -1.60 17.91 5.79
C GLY A 104 -0.69 16.78 6.25
N LYS A 105 -1.29 15.60 6.40
CA LYS A 105 -0.60 14.39 6.86
C LYS A 105 -0.34 13.47 5.68
N SER A 106 0.87 12.92 5.60
CA SER A 106 1.16 11.89 4.59
C SER A 106 0.75 10.50 5.09
N LEU A 107 0.22 9.67 4.21
CA LEU A 107 -0.18 8.28 4.52
C LEU A 107 0.63 7.32 3.66
N LEU A 108 1.27 6.35 4.31
CA LEU A 108 2.11 5.35 3.66
C LEU A 108 1.61 3.97 4.05
N VAL A 109 1.18 3.21 3.05
CA VAL A 109 0.72 1.84 3.22
C VAL A 109 1.58 0.93 2.35
N ALA A 110 2.27 -0.03 2.95
CA ALA A 110 3.06 -1.00 2.20
C ALA A 110 2.73 -2.44 2.60
N GLY A 111 2.75 -3.36 1.64
CA GLY A 111 2.58 -4.78 1.93
C GLY A 111 3.81 -5.39 2.62
N ARG A 112 5.02 -4.89 2.36
CA ARG A 112 6.28 -5.48 2.86
C ARG A 112 7.02 -4.60 3.85
N GLN A 113 7.45 -3.42 3.41
CA GLN A 113 8.25 -2.51 4.22
C GLN A 113 8.11 -1.07 3.73
N ILE A 114 8.42 -0.11 4.62
CA ILE A 114 8.53 1.32 4.29
C ILE A 114 9.90 1.76 4.75
N ILE A 115 10.70 2.30 3.83
CA ILE A 115 12.04 2.81 4.10
C ILE A 115 12.01 4.32 3.81
N ALA A 116 12.42 5.12 4.79
CA ALA A 116 12.49 6.56 4.68
C ALA A 116 13.80 7.09 5.25
N HIS A 117 14.42 8.05 4.56
CA HIS A 117 15.56 8.78 5.13
C HIS A 117 15.10 9.77 6.20
N THR A 118 13.96 10.42 5.99
CA THR A 118 13.32 11.28 6.98
C THR A 118 11.81 11.13 6.88
N ILE A 119 11.11 10.99 8.00
CA ILE A 119 9.66 10.94 8.05
C ILE A 119 9.13 11.75 9.23
N SER A 120 8.18 12.64 8.97
CA SER A 120 7.47 13.42 9.98
C SER A 120 6.02 13.61 9.55
N ASN A 121 5.14 14.00 10.49
CA ASN A 121 3.72 14.25 10.23
C ASN A 121 3.06 13.24 9.27
N ALA A 122 3.20 11.96 9.58
CA ALA A 122 2.83 10.88 8.69
C ALA A 122 2.23 9.68 9.43
N SER A 123 1.43 8.90 8.71
CA SER A 123 0.93 7.60 9.15
C SER A 123 1.57 6.50 8.32
N VAL A 124 2.02 5.44 8.98
CA VAL A 124 2.70 4.30 8.36
C VAL A 124 1.94 3.03 8.70
N THR A 125 1.52 2.27 7.69
CA THR A 125 0.79 1.00 7.85
C THR A 125 1.47 -0.12 7.08
N ILE A 126 1.73 -1.25 7.77
CA ILE A 126 2.27 -2.47 7.16
C ILE A 126 1.58 -3.69 7.76
N GLY A 127 0.98 -4.53 6.92
CA GLY A 127 0.35 -5.79 7.35
C GLY A 127 -0.74 -5.61 8.41
N GLY A 128 -1.47 -4.49 8.36
CA GLY A 128 -2.53 -4.15 9.32
C GLY A 128 -2.05 -3.46 10.61
N TYR A 129 -0.73 -3.35 10.83
CA TYR A 129 -0.18 -2.56 11.93
C TYR A 129 0.05 -1.13 11.48
N SER A 130 -0.46 -0.16 12.25
CA SER A 130 -0.33 1.26 11.96
C SER A 130 0.43 2.01 13.05
N LEU A 131 1.19 3.03 12.63
CA LEU A 131 1.92 3.93 13.51
C LEU A 131 1.75 5.37 13.03
N GLU A 132 1.40 6.23 13.97
CA GLU A 132 1.39 7.67 13.77
C GLU A 132 2.72 8.29 14.18
N ILE A 133 3.29 9.09 13.28
CA ILE A 133 4.57 9.78 13.43
C ILE A 133 4.28 11.28 13.47
N THR A 134 4.47 11.88 14.64
CA THR A 134 4.40 13.33 14.83
C THR A 134 5.78 13.94 14.63
N ASP A 135 6.76 13.47 15.40
CA ASP A 135 8.11 14.01 15.41
C ASP A 135 8.98 13.39 14.32
N PRO A 136 9.92 14.15 13.73
CA PRO A 136 10.81 13.63 12.70
C PRO A 136 11.62 12.42 13.16
N ILE A 137 11.60 11.36 12.35
CA ILE A 137 12.44 10.16 12.50
C ILE A 137 13.33 10.05 11.28
N GLU A 138 14.63 9.82 11.51
CA GLU A 138 15.62 9.66 10.45
C GLU A 138 16.03 8.20 10.24
N ASN A 139 16.44 7.88 9.02
CA ASN A 139 17.07 6.62 8.59
C ASN A 139 16.33 5.38 9.12
N ILE A 140 15.03 5.32 8.86
CA ILE A 140 14.14 4.33 9.44
C ILE A 140 13.61 3.35 8.40
N ALA A 141 13.50 2.09 8.80
CA ALA A 141 12.80 1.05 8.07
C ALA A 141 11.70 0.47 8.95
N PHE A 142 10.46 0.54 8.46
CA PHE A 142 9.31 -0.09 9.08
C PHE A 142 9.03 -1.43 8.38
N THR A 143 8.74 -2.45 9.18
CA THR A 143 8.24 -3.75 8.78
C THR A 143 7.07 -4.10 9.70
N ALA A 144 6.23 -5.07 9.32
CA ALA A 144 5.17 -5.55 10.22
C ALA A 144 5.72 -5.94 11.61
N LYS A 145 6.88 -6.62 11.63
CA LYS A 145 7.55 -7.01 12.87
C LYS A 145 8.01 -5.80 13.70
N SER A 146 8.61 -4.78 13.08
CA SER A 146 9.09 -3.62 13.84
C SER A 146 7.92 -2.79 14.40
N LEU A 147 6.81 -2.69 13.67
CA LEU A 147 5.59 -2.04 14.16
C LEU A 147 4.95 -2.84 15.29
N GLN A 148 4.83 -4.16 15.14
CA GLN A 148 4.30 -5.05 16.16
C GLN A 148 5.17 -5.06 17.42
N GLN A 149 6.50 -5.06 17.33
CA GLN A 149 7.36 -5.06 18.52
C GLN A 149 7.29 -3.73 19.28
N LYS A 150 7.15 -2.62 18.55
CA LYS A 150 7.09 -1.29 19.14
C LYS A 150 5.73 -1.00 19.81
N TYR A 151 4.66 -1.70 19.42
CA TYR A 151 3.29 -1.43 19.92
C TYR A 151 2.45 -2.64 20.36
N GLY A 152 2.90 -3.87 20.12
CA GLY A 152 2.28 -5.12 20.58
C GLY A 152 2.43 -5.37 22.08
N ARG A 153 3.25 -4.58 22.79
CA ARG A 153 3.33 -4.58 24.26
C ARG A 153 2.38 -3.59 24.93
N ALA A 154 1.84 -2.61 24.21
CA ALA A 154 0.89 -1.64 24.79
C ALA A 154 -0.50 -2.24 25.04
N ALA A 155 -0.86 -3.34 24.36
CA ALA A 155 -2.12 -4.03 24.55
C ALA A 155 -2.11 -5.11 25.66
N SER A 156 -0.94 -5.47 26.20
CA SER A 156 -0.79 -6.50 27.24
C SER A 156 -0.52 -5.95 28.63
N SER A 157 -0.49 -4.62 28.82
CA SER A 157 -0.27 -3.95 30.11
C SER A 157 -1.50 -3.23 30.65
N SER A 158 -2.69 -3.53 30.14
CA SER A 158 -3.98 -2.99 30.62
C SER A 158 -4.84 -4.07 31.26
N SER A 159 -4.22 -5.06 31.88
CA SER A 159 -4.88 -6.14 32.62
C SER A 159 -4.05 -6.54 33.83
N GLU A 160 -3.77 -5.58 34.71
CA GLU A 160 -3.47 -5.81 36.14
C GLU A 160 -4.11 -4.70 36.97
#